data_AF-A0A2S9FG39-F1
#
_entry.id   AF-A0A2S9FG39-F1
#
_cell.length_a   1.000
_cell.length_b   1.000
_cell.length_c   1.000
_cell.angle_alpha   90.00
_cell.angle_beta   90.00
_cell.angle_gamma   90.00
#
_symmetry.space_group_name_H-M   'P 1'
#
loop_
_entity.id
_entity.type
_entity.pdbx_description
1 polymer ?
#
loop_
_entity_poly.entity_id
_entity_poly.type
_entity_poly.pdbx_seq_one_letter_code
_entity_poly.pdbx_strand_id
1 'polypeptide(L)'
;MDQMWANRAASAEAAIAARHLRRLWGLPGTQLGVVAWPATAKHRRFATWHYWWQAHLLDNLVDAQVRDPQPERLTSIARQIRGHRLRNMGRWTNDYYDDMAWLALALERAGRLTGVARPGALNRLADQFVTSWVPEDGGGIPWRKQDQFFNAPANGPAAVFLARHGDRLRRAQQMADWIDETLIDPETHLVFDGIMGGSLVRAQYTYCQGVVLGVETELAAR
;
A
#
# COMPACT_ATOMS: atom_id res chain seq x y z
N MET A 1 -2.52 -25.71 -2.75
CA MET A 1 -1.72 -25.14 -1.64
C MET A 1 -1.67 -26.21 -0.55
N ASP A 2 -0.49 -26.58 -0.05
CA ASP A 2 -0.37 -27.61 1.01
C ASP A 2 -1.20 -27.18 2.24
N GLN A 3 -2.01 -28.10 2.77
CA GLN A 3 -2.91 -27.89 3.93
C GLN A 3 -2.16 -27.29 5.12
N MET A 4 -0.89 -27.64 5.29
CA MET A 4 -0.02 -27.06 6.32
C MET A 4 0.07 -25.53 6.20
N TRP A 5 0.29 -25.00 4.99
CA TRP A 5 0.43 -23.55 4.78
C TRP A 5 -0.89 -22.81 4.98
N ALA A 6 -2.00 -23.39 4.54
CA ALA A 6 -3.32 -22.83 4.79
C ALA A 6 -3.63 -22.72 6.30
N ASN A 7 -3.30 -23.75 7.07
CA ASN A 7 -3.49 -23.78 8.53
C ASN A 7 -2.59 -22.75 9.25
N ARG A 8 -1.34 -22.61 8.81
CA ARG A 8 -0.41 -21.58 9.32
C ARG A 8 -0.93 -20.17 9.06
N ALA A 9 -1.42 -19.90 7.85
CA ALA A 9 -2.01 -18.61 7.49
C ALA A 9 -3.27 -18.30 8.32
N ALA A 10 -4.16 -19.29 8.53
CA ALA A 10 -5.35 -19.13 9.37
C ALA A 10 -4.99 -18.84 10.84
N SER A 11 -3.94 -19.49 11.36
CA SER A 11 -3.45 -19.25 12.72
C SER A 11 -2.85 -17.85 12.89
N ALA A 12 -2.09 -17.36 11.89
CA ALA A 12 -1.57 -16.01 11.88
C ALA A 12 -2.69 -14.96 11.84
N GLU A 13 -3.69 -15.15 10.97
CA GLU A 13 -4.88 -14.31 10.90
C GLU A 13 -5.61 -14.25 12.25
N ALA A 14 -5.88 -15.40 12.88
CA ALA A 14 -6.55 -15.47 14.17
C ALA A 14 -5.77 -14.72 15.28
N ALA A 15 -4.44 -14.85 15.29
CA ALA A 15 -3.59 -14.13 16.24
C ALA A 15 -3.67 -12.61 16.04
N ILE A 16 -3.57 -12.12 14.80
CA ILE A 16 -3.71 -10.70 14.49
C ILE A 16 -5.12 -10.20 14.83
N ALA A 17 -6.15 -10.95 14.47
CA ALA A 17 -7.53 -10.61 14.73
C ALA A 17 -7.80 -10.42 16.24
N ALA A 18 -7.37 -11.38 17.06
CA ALA A 18 -7.56 -11.33 18.51
C ALA A 18 -6.75 -10.19 19.17
N ARG A 19 -5.48 -10.06 18.79
CA ARG A 19 -4.53 -9.19 19.51
C ARG A 19 -4.59 -7.73 19.07
N HIS A 20 -4.85 -7.47 17.78
CA HIS A 20 -4.66 -6.15 17.19
C HIS A 20 -5.95 -5.46 16.73
N LEU A 21 -6.98 -6.18 16.29
CA LEU A 21 -8.16 -5.54 15.71
C LEU A 21 -9.05 -4.91 16.79
N ARG A 22 -9.33 -3.62 16.67
CA ARG A 22 -10.20 -2.86 17.59
C ARG A 22 -11.08 -1.90 16.79
N ARG A 23 -12.25 -1.54 17.36
CA ARG A 23 -13.10 -0.49 16.80
C ARG A 23 -12.42 0.87 16.97
N LEU A 24 -12.51 1.72 15.96
CA LEU A 24 -12.05 3.10 16.04
C LEU A 24 -12.93 3.87 17.03
N TRP A 25 -12.39 4.21 18.20
CA TRP A 25 -13.07 5.00 19.23
C TRP A 25 -14.46 4.45 19.62
N GLY A 26 -14.63 3.13 19.59
CA GLY A 26 -15.90 2.47 19.90
C GLY A 26 -16.96 2.53 18.78
N LEU A 27 -16.68 3.21 17.67
CA LEU A 27 -17.64 3.41 16.58
C LEU A 27 -18.04 2.08 15.93
N PRO A 28 -19.34 1.76 15.83
CA PRO A 28 -19.81 0.55 15.17
C PRO A 28 -19.48 0.59 13.68
N GLY A 29 -19.28 -0.60 13.09
CA GLY A 29 -18.92 -0.73 11.68
C GLY A 29 -17.51 -0.24 11.33
N THR A 30 -16.64 -0.01 12.32
CA THR A 30 -15.22 0.32 12.09
C THR A 30 -14.32 -0.74 12.67
N GLN A 31 -13.13 -0.87 12.09
CA GLN A 31 -12.06 -1.73 12.58
C GLN A 31 -10.72 -1.14 12.14
N LEU A 32 -9.72 -1.22 13.02
CA LEU A 32 -8.32 -0.85 12.76
C LEU A 32 -7.40 -1.76 13.60
N GLY A 33 -6.16 -1.94 13.15
CA GLY A 33 -5.12 -2.64 13.91
C GLY A 33 -4.39 -1.69 14.86
N VAL A 34 -4.27 -2.06 16.14
CA VAL A 34 -3.37 -1.37 17.09
C VAL A 34 -1.92 -1.77 16.84
N VAL A 35 -0.99 -0.87 17.13
CA VAL A 35 0.43 -0.98 16.73
C VAL A 35 1.30 -1.86 17.63
N ALA A 36 0.77 -2.38 18.75
CA ALA A 36 1.55 -3.21 19.66
C ALA A 36 0.68 -4.19 20.47
N TRP A 37 1.32 -5.27 20.92
CA TRP A 37 0.75 -6.27 21.82
C TRP A 37 1.72 -6.56 22.98
N PRO A 38 1.26 -6.55 24.25
CA PRO A 38 -0.07 -6.14 24.70
C PRO A 38 -0.35 -4.66 24.44
N ALA A 39 -1.57 -4.34 24.02
CA ALA A 39 -1.94 -2.97 23.68
C ALA A 39 -2.14 -2.13 24.95
N THR A 40 -1.48 -0.98 25.07
CA THR A 40 -1.75 0.01 26.13
C THR A 40 -3.04 0.77 25.86
N ALA A 41 -3.52 1.57 26.83
CA ALA A 41 -4.67 2.45 26.62
C ALA A 41 -4.44 3.46 25.47
N LYS A 42 -3.21 3.97 25.32
CA LYS A 42 -2.83 4.88 24.22
C LYS A 42 -2.95 4.20 22.86
N HIS A 43 -2.49 2.94 22.75
CA HIS A 43 -2.63 2.16 21.51
C HIS A 43 -4.11 1.92 21.17
N ARG A 44 -4.93 1.52 22.15
CA ARG A 44 -6.37 1.26 21.94
C ARG A 44 -7.17 2.51 21.54
N ARG A 45 -6.70 3.71 21.91
CA ARG A 45 -7.29 4.99 21.49
C ARG A 45 -6.72 5.50 20.16
N PHE A 46 -5.82 4.75 19.51
CA PHE A 46 -5.14 5.13 18.27
C PHE A 46 -4.39 6.47 18.37
N ALA A 47 -3.77 6.73 19.52
CA ALA A 47 -2.86 7.86 19.69
C ALA A 47 -1.63 7.71 18.77
N THR A 48 -1.12 6.48 18.65
CA THR A 48 -0.19 6.08 17.58
C THR A 48 -0.97 5.29 16.54
N TRP A 49 -0.81 5.68 15.28
CA TRP A 49 -1.49 5.05 14.15
C TRP A 49 -0.64 5.26 12.89
N HIS A 50 -0.38 4.18 12.16
CA HIS A 50 0.40 4.20 10.93
C HIS A 50 -0.51 3.92 9.75
N TYR A 51 -0.62 4.88 8.83
CA TYR A 51 -1.51 4.81 7.67
C TYR A 51 -1.17 3.58 6.80
N TRP A 52 0.08 3.43 6.35
CA TRP A 52 0.47 2.29 5.51
C TRP A 52 0.36 0.92 6.19
N TRP A 53 0.56 0.83 7.52
CA TRP A 53 0.33 -0.46 8.23
C TRP A 53 -1.13 -0.91 8.13
N GLN A 54 -2.07 0.03 8.13
CA GLN A 54 -3.48 -0.31 7.93
C GLN A 54 -3.80 -0.74 6.50
N ALA A 55 -3.06 -0.22 5.51
CA ALA A 55 -3.16 -0.67 4.13
C ALA A 55 -2.68 -2.13 3.98
N HIS A 56 -1.52 -2.48 4.54
CA HIS A 56 -1.06 -3.87 4.54
C HIS A 56 -1.95 -4.81 5.38
N LEU A 57 -2.53 -4.31 6.48
CA LEU A 57 -3.54 -5.07 7.22
C LEU A 57 -4.78 -5.34 6.36
N LEU A 58 -5.21 -4.38 5.55
CA LEU A 58 -6.30 -4.57 4.58
C LEU A 58 -5.91 -5.63 3.53
N ASP A 59 -4.69 -5.60 3.00
CA ASP A 59 -4.19 -6.64 2.08
C ASP A 59 -4.23 -8.03 2.71
N ASN A 60 -3.79 -8.18 3.97
CA ASN A 60 -3.85 -9.45 4.68
C ASN A 60 -5.29 -9.97 4.89
N LEU A 61 -6.26 -9.06 5.09
CA LEU A 61 -7.68 -9.42 5.17
C LEU A 61 -8.21 -9.89 3.82
N VAL A 62 -7.76 -9.26 2.72
CA VAL A 62 -8.08 -9.70 1.35
C VAL A 62 -7.47 -11.08 1.08
N ASP A 63 -6.21 -11.32 1.45
CA ASP A 63 -5.55 -12.63 1.30
C ASP A 63 -6.30 -13.73 2.03
N ALA A 64 -6.75 -13.46 3.26
CA ALA A 64 -7.55 -14.38 4.04
C ALA A 64 -8.89 -14.71 3.34
N GLN A 65 -9.58 -13.71 2.80
CA GLN A 65 -10.83 -13.88 2.07
C GLN A 65 -10.64 -14.67 0.76
N VAL A 66 -9.56 -14.45 0.03
CA VAL A 66 -9.26 -15.18 -1.20
C VAL A 66 -8.92 -16.64 -0.91
N ARG A 67 -8.16 -16.90 0.16
CA ARG A 67 -7.76 -18.25 0.57
C ARG A 67 -8.93 -19.11 1.02
N ASP A 68 -9.85 -18.51 1.78
CA ASP A 68 -11.01 -19.20 2.37
C ASP A 68 -12.18 -18.20 2.45
N PRO A 69 -13.08 -18.16 1.46
CA PRO A 69 -14.13 -17.14 1.42
C PRO A 69 -15.14 -17.26 2.56
N GLN A 70 -15.29 -16.20 3.37
CA GLN A 70 -16.25 -16.15 4.49
C GLN A 70 -16.98 -14.80 4.56
N PRO A 71 -18.31 -14.75 4.75
CA PRO A 71 -19.07 -13.49 4.82
C PRO A 71 -18.57 -12.48 5.87
N GLU A 72 -18.08 -12.98 7.00
CA GLU A 72 -17.49 -12.22 8.08
C GLU A 72 -16.18 -11.54 7.70
N ARG A 73 -15.37 -12.16 6.81
CA ARG A 73 -14.14 -11.57 6.28
C ARG A 73 -14.46 -10.41 5.34
N LEU A 74 -15.49 -10.52 4.49
CA LEU A 74 -16.00 -9.38 3.70
C LEU A 74 -16.44 -8.21 4.60
N THR A 75 -17.13 -8.53 5.69
CA THR A 75 -17.53 -7.54 6.69
C THR A 75 -16.31 -6.88 7.35
N SER A 76 -15.28 -7.66 7.68
CA SER A 76 -14.02 -7.19 8.26
C SER A 76 -13.29 -6.23 7.31
N ILE A 77 -13.17 -6.59 6.02
CA ILE A 77 -12.60 -5.75 4.95
C ILE A 77 -13.35 -4.42 4.86
N ALA A 78 -14.69 -4.45 4.79
CA ALA A 78 -15.50 -3.24 4.71
C ALA A 78 -15.32 -2.33 5.94
N ARG A 79 -15.24 -2.92 7.15
CA ARG A 79 -15.00 -2.20 8.41
C ARG A 79 -13.60 -1.58 8.48
N GLN A 80 -12.59 -2.29 7.97
CA GLN A 80 -11.21 -1.82 7.90
C GLN A 80 -11.11 -0.60 6.98
N ILE A 81 -11.67 -0.68 5.77
CA ILE A 81 -11.72 0.43 4.80
C ILE A 81 -12.43 1.66 5.39
N ARG A 82 -13.57 1.45 6.07
CA ARG A 82 -14.32 2.53 6.73
C ARG A 82 -13.52 3.14 7.88
N GLY A 83 -12.91 2.32 8.72
CA GLY A 83 -12.07 2.74 9.84
C GLY A 83 -10.89 3.59 9.37
N HIS A 84 -10.21 3.17 8.32
CA HIS A 84 -9.07 3.88 7.71
C HIS A 84 -9.45 5.31 7.31
N ARG A 85 -10.52 5.43 6.51
CA ARG A 85 -11.02 6.74 6.06
C ARG A 85 -11.41 7.65 7.22
N LEU A 86 -12.12 7.12 8.20
CA LEU A 86 -12.58 7.91 9.35
C LEU A 86 -11.42 8.37 10.23
N ARG A 87 -10.43 7.50 10.48
CA ARG A 87 -9.24 7.86 11.25
C ARG A 87 -8.39 8.92 10.55
N ASN A 88 -8.42 8.96 9.22
CA ASN A 88 -7.84 10.00 8.39
C ASN A 88 -8.81 11.18 8.10
N MET A 89 -9.71 11.50 9.04
CA MET A 89 -10.62 12.65 8.96
C MET A 89 -11.51 12.67 7.69
N GLY A 90 -11.95 11.50 7.24
CA GLY A 90 -12.80 11.36 6.06
C GLY A 90 -12.07 11.41 4.72
N ARG A 91 -10.74 11.60 4.72
CA ARG A 91 -9.91 11.70 3.52
C ARG A 91 -9.20 10.38 3.19
N TRP A 92 -8.94 10.19 1.90
CA TRP A 92 -8.06 9.11 1.42
C TRP A 92 -6.63 9.59 1.25
N THR A 93 -6.42 10.85 0.93
CA THR A 93 -5.09 11.41 0.71
C THR A 93 -4.42 11.80 2.03
N ASN A 94 -3.09 11.80 2.04
CA ASN A 94 -2.25 12.40 3.08
C ASN A 94 -1.05 13.11 2.43
N ASP A 95 0.02 13.35 3.19
CA ASP A 95 1.23 14.03 2.70
C ASP A 95 2.25 13.08 2.06
N TYR A 96 2.11 11.77 2.25
CA TYR A 96 3.10 10.75 1.89
C TYR A 96 2.58 9.92 0.70
N TYR A 97 3.29 9.97 -0.43
CA TYR A 97 2.83 9.31 -1.65
C TYR A 97 2.94 7.78 -1.58
N ASP A 98 3.95 7.27 -0.88
CA ASP A 98 4.10 5.84 -0.57
C ASP A 98 2.93 5.31 0.26
N ASP A 99 2.56 6.00 1.35
CA ASP A 99 1.38 5.69 2.17
C ASP A 99 0.12 5.57 1.27
N MET A 100 -0.11 6.58 0.43
CA MET A 100 -1.24 6.62 -0.49
C MET A 100 -1.20 5.48 -1.51
N ALA A 101 -0.02 5.14 -2.03
CA ALA A 101 0.16 4.09 -3.03
C ALA A 101 -0.11 2.70 -2.43
N TRP A 102 0.33 2.44 -1.20
CA TRP A 102 -0.01 1.21 -0.48
C TRP A 102 -1.51 1.06 -0.27
N LEU A 103 -2.20 2.13 0.14
CA LEU A 103 -3.66 2.07 0.25
C LEU A 103 -4.34 1.86 -1.11
N ALA A 104 -3.85 2.51 -2.17
CA ALA A 104 -4.43 2.36 -3.50
C ALA A 104 -4.38 0.90 -3.96
N LEU A 105 -3.24 0.22 -3.77
CA LEU A 105 -3.11 -1.21 -4.04
C LEU A 105 -4.09 -2.06 -3.22
N ALA A 106 -4.14 -1.84 -1.90
CA ALA A 106 -5.01 -2.62 -1.02
C ALA A 106 -6.51 -2.42 -1.35
N LEU A 107 -6.92 -1.20 -1.70
CA LEU A 107 -8.29 -0.90 -2.13
C LEU A 107 -8.62 -1.47 -3.51
N GLU A 108 -7.67 -1.45 -4.45
CA GLU A 108 -7.80 -2.06 -5.77
C GLU A 108 -8.04 -3.56 -5.63
N ARG A 109 -7.17 -4.24 -4.87
CA ARG A 109 -7.30 -5.68 -4.58
C ARG A 109 -8.61 -6.01 -3.86
N ALA A 110 -8.99 -5.23 -2.85
CA ALA A 110 -10.26 -5.43 -2.16
C ALA A 110 -11.45 -5.35 -3.12
N GLY A 111 -11.48 -4.37 -4.03
CA GLY A 111 -12.51 -4.26 -5.04
C GLY A 111 -12.51 -5.43 -6.02
N ARG A 112 -11.37 -5.72 -6.64
CA ARG A 112 -11.24 -6.74 -7.69
C ARG A 112 -11.42 -8.17 -7.20
N LEU A 113 -10.86 -8.51 -6.04
CA LEU A 113 -10.82 -9.89 -5.54
C LEU A 113 -11.98 -10.25 -4.61
N THR A 114 -12.62 -9.26 -3.98
CA THR A 114 -13.65 -9.51 -2.96
C THR A 114 -14.97 -8.79 -3.21
N GLY A 115 -15.03 -7.91 -4.22
CA GLY A 115 -16.21 -7.11 -4.53
C GLY A 115 -16.41 -5.89 -3.61
N VAL A 116 -15.56 -5.67 -2.60
CA VAL A 116 -15.64 -4.51 -1.69
C VAL A 116 -14.99 -3.28 -2.34
N ALA A 117 -15.62 -2.76 -3.39
CA ALA A 117 -15.03 -1.73 -4.25
C ALA A 117 -15.12 -0.30 -3.70
N ARG A 118 -14.12 0.52 -4.06
CA ARG A 118 -14.05 1.96 -3.76
C ARG A 118 -13.59 2.79 -4.97
N PRO A 119 -14.33 2.77 -6.11
CA PRO A 119 -13.88 3.39 -7.36
C PRO A 119 -13.57 4.89 -7.22
N GLY A 120 -14.39 5.64 -6.47
CA GLY A 120 -14.13 7.07 -6.23
C GLY A 120 -12.90 7.35 -5.34
N ALA A 121 -12.46 6.39 -4.54
CA ALA A 121 -11.19 6.49 -3.82
C ALA A 121 -10.01 6.20 -4.75
N LEU A 122 -10.11 5.13 -5.55
CA LEU A 122 -9.09 4.74 -6.53
C LEU A 122 -8.81 5.86 -7.53
N ASN A 123 -9.86 6.46 -8.13
CA ASN A 123 -9.68 7.58 -9.06
C ASN A 123 -8.94 8.74 -8.40
N ARG A 124 -9.34 9.12 -7.18
CA ARG A 124 -8.69 10.22 -6.44
C ARG A 124 -7.22 9.94 -6.12
N LEU A 125 -6.88 8.71 -5.73
CA LEU A 125 -5.49 8.31 -5.44
C LEU A 125 -4.68 8.26 -6.74
N ALA A 126 -5.25 7.70 -7.80
CA ALA A 126 -4.62 7.65 -9.11
C ALA A 126 -4.30 9.04 -9.63
N ASP A 127 -5.20 10.01 -9.44
CA ASP A 127 -4.97 11.39 -9.84
C ASP A 127 -3.79 12.01 -9.10
N GLN A 128 -3.62 11.74 -7.78
CA GLN A 128 -2.42 12.17 -7.05
C GLN A 128 -1.15 11.66 -7.74
N PHE A 129 -1.05 10.37 -8.05
CA PHE A 129 0.18 9.82 -8.64
C PHE A 129 0.47 10.36 -10.05
N VAL A 130 -0.56 10.61 -10.85
CA VAL A 130 -0.38 11.17 -12.19
C VAL A 130 0.04 12.64 -12.14
N THR A 131 -0.57 13.45 -11.26
CA THR A 131 -0.31 14.90 -11.21
C THR A 131 0.95 15.27 -10.46
N SER A 132 1.51 14.35 -9.69
CA SER A 132 2.69 14.59 -8.84
C SER A 132 3.99 14.12 -9.46
N TRP A 133 3.95 13.66 -10.71
CA TRP A 133 5.14 13.36 -11.50
C TRP A 133 5.87 14.65 -11.86
N VAL A 134 7.20 14.68 -11.67
CA VAL A 134 8.01 15.90 -11.84
C VAL A 134 9.08 15.71 -12.92
N PRO A 135 8.75 15.89 -14.22
CA PRO A 135 9.73 15.72 -15.30
C PRO A 135 10.95 16.64 -15.19
N GLU A 136 10.75 17.87 -14.71
CA GLU A 136 11.79 18.90 -14.59
C GLU A 136 12.90 18.53 -13.59
N ASP A 137 12.59 17.69 -12.60
CA ASP A 137 13.55 17.21 -11.59
C ASP A 137 14.13 15.82 -11.94
N GLY A 138 13.96 15.38 -13.21
CA GLY A 138 14.44 14.09 -13.69
C GLY A 138 13.40 12.97 -13.66
N GLY A 139 12.14 13.27 -13.34
CA GLY A 139 11.06 12.29 -13.23
C GLY A 139 10.86 11.78 -11.80
N GLY A 140 9.93 10.85 -11.65
CA GLY A 140 9.50 10.33 -10.35
C GLY A 140 8.37 11.15 -9.71
N ILE A 141 7.68 10.54 -8.76
CA ILE A 141 6.91 11.24 -7.73
C ILE A 141 7.74 11.35 -6.44
N PRO A 142 7.66 12.46 -5.70
CA PRO A 142 8.40 12.61 -4.46
C PRO A 142 7.81 11.68 -3.38
N TRP A 143 8.61 11.40 -2.35
CA TRP A 143 8.19 10.62 -1.20
C TRP A 143 7.07 11.33 -0.42
N ARG A 144 7.25 12.64 -0.19
CA ARG A 144 6.29 13.50 0.50
C ARG A 144 5.98 14.73 -0.32
N LYS A 145 4.79 15.32 -0.14
CA LYS A 145 4.44 16.61 -0.72
C LYS A 145 5.48 17.68 -0.37
N GLN A 146 5.92 18.42 -1.38
CA GLN A 146 6.94 19.48 -1.28
C GLN A 146 8.34 18.97 -0.87
N ASP A 147 8.60 17.68 -1.03
CA ASP A 147 9.92 17.07 -0.81
C ASP A 147 10.73 17.02 -2.11
N GLN A 148 12.05 16.92 -2.00
CA GLN A 148 12.97 16.67 -3.12
C GLN A 148 13.55 15.25 -3.09
N PHE A 149 13.02 14.40 -2.22
CA PHE A 149 13.34 12.99 -2.18
C PHE A 149 12.39 12.20 -3.09
N PHE A 150 12.92 11.51 -4.08
CA PHE A 150 12.17 10.61 -4.96
C PHE A 150 12.63 9.20 -4.68
N ASN A 151 11.70 8.29 -4.38
CA ASN A 151 12.06 6.98 -3.85
C ASN A 151 11.27 5.83 -4.49
N ALA A 152 11.88 4.64 -4.51
CA ALA A 152 11.24 3.42 -5.00
C ALA A 152 9.93 3.09 -4.24
N PRO A 153 9.81 3.31 -2.92
CA PRO A 153 8.57 3.12 -2.16
C PRO A 153 7.36 3.94 -2.62
N ALA A 154 7.56 5.16 -3.11
CA ALA A 154 6.46 5.95 -3.67
C ALA A 154 6.18 5.54 -5.12
N ASN A 155 7.23 5.30 -5.91
CA ASN A 155 7.09 5.11 -7.35
C ASN A 155 6.66 3.70 -7.74
N GLY A 156 7.26 2.66 -7.17
CA GLY A 156 6.97 1.26 -7.50
C GLY A 156 5.50 0.87 -7.23
N PRO A 157 4.98 1.02 -6.00
CA PRO A 157 3.58 0.74 -5.69
C PRO A 157 2.59 1.56 -6.50
N ALA A 158 2.89 2.84 -6.76
CA ALA A 158 2.06 3.69 -7.60
C ALA A 158 2.02 3.17 -9.05
N ALA A 159 3.16 2.74 -9.60
CA ALA A 159 3.23 2.15 -10.92
C ALA A 159 2.44 0.83 -11.02
N VAL A 160 2.60 -0.09 -10.05
CA VAL A 160 1.80 -1.32 -9.96
C VAL A 160 0.30 -1.01 -9.97
N PHE A 161 -0.11 -0.01 -9.19
CA PHE A 161 -1.51 0.40 -9.12
C PHE A 161 -2.00 1.00 -10.45
N LEU A 162 -1.23 1.91 -11.06
CA LEU A 162 -1.59 2.54 -12.34
C LEU A 162 -1.61 1.54 -13.50
N ALA A 163 -0.80 0.49 -13.47
CA ALA A 163 -0.86 -0.61 -14.44
C ALA A 163 -2.19 -1.40 -14.32
N ARG A 164 -2.78 -1.48 -13.13
CA ARG A 164 -4.04 -2.20 -12.87
C ARG A 164 -5.29 -1.33 -13.02
N HIS A 165 -5.18 0.00 -12.85
CA HIS A 165 -6.33 0.88 -12.69
C HIS A 165 -6.46 1.93 -13.80
N GLY A 166 -7.47 1.73 -14.65
CA GLY A 166 -7.81 2.65 -15.75
C GLY A 166 -6.82 2.59 -16.93
N ASP A 167 -6.96 3.52 -17.86
CA ASP A 167 -6.06 3.65 -19.02
C ASP A 167 -4.83 4.49 -18.66
N ARG A 168 -3.99 3.93 -17.77
CA ARG A 168 -2.81 4.63 -17.20
C ARG A 168 -1.52 3.83 -17.37
N LEU A 169 -1.54 2.79 -18.21
CA LEU A 169 -0.40 1.89 -18.46
C LEU A 169 0.87 2.66 -18.89
N ARG A 170 0.72 3.66 -19.77
CA ARG A 170 1.85 4.51 -20.18
C ARG A 170 2.54 5.18 -19.00
N ARG A 171 1.78 5.67 -18.01
CA ARG A 171 2.38 6.30 -16.83
C ARG A 171 3.08 5.25 -15.97
N ALA A 172 2.49 4.08 -15.78
CA ALA A 172 3.13 2.98 -15.06
C ALA A 172 4.49 2.60 -15.68
N GLN A 173 4.57 2.50 -17.01
CA GLN A 173 5.83 2.26 -17.72
C GLN A 173 6.86 3.37 -17.45
N GLN A 174 6.47 4.64 -17.58
CA GLN A 174 7.39 5.76 -17.29
C GLN A 174 7.93 5.76 -15.87
N MET A 175 7.14 5.29 -14.89
CA MET A 175 7.60 5.15 -13.52
C MET A 175 8.57 3.98 -13.35
N ALA A 176 8.36 2.87 -14.06
CA ALA A 176 9.26 1.73 -14.07
C ALA A 176 10.60 2.07 -14.74
N ASP A 177 10.55 2.67 -15.94
CA ASP A 177 11.73 3.13 -16.69
C ASP A 177 12.58 4.07 -15.83
N TRP A 178 11.94 5.02 -15.13
CA TRP A 178 12.65 5.92 -14.22
C TRP A 178 13.34 5.19 -13.07
N ILE A 179 12.72 4.16 -12.49
CA ILE A 179 13.35 3.35 -11.44
C ILE A 179 14.56 2.60 -12.00
N ASP A 180 14.42 1.99 -13.18
CA ASP A 180 15.50 1.26 -13.87
C ASP A 180 16.70 2.17 -14.15
N GLU A 181 16.45 3.32 -14.76
CA GLU A 181 17.48 4.28 -15.17
C GLU A 181 18.15 4.99 -13.99
N THR A 182 17.43 5.19 -12.87
CA THR A 182 17.88 6.07 -11.77
C THR A 182 18.31 5.31 -10.51
N LEU A 183 17.60 4.24 -10.14
CA LEU A 183 17.70 3.66 -8.79
C LEU A 183 18.32 2.26 -8.77
N ILE A 184 18.60 1.64 -9.92
CA ILE A 184 19.29 0.35 -9.96
C ILE A 184 20.78 0.54 -9.79
N ASP A 185 21.35 -0.17 -8.82
CA ASP A 185 22.79 -0.28 -8.64
C ASP A 185 23.41 -1.05 -9.82
N PRO A 186 24.30 -0.44 -10.64
CA PRO A 186 24.89 -1.13 -11.78
C PRO A 186 25.84 -2.27 -11.39
N GLU A 187 26.31 -2.31 -10.14
CA GLU A 187 27.22 -3.37 -9.68
C GLU A 187 26.47 -4.59 -9.13
N THR A 188 25.42 -4.35 -8.32
CA THR A 188 24.70 -5.42 -7.62
C THR A 188 23.35 -5.76 -8.24
N HIS A 189 22.84 -4.91 -9.13
CA HIS A 189 21.47 -4.94 -9.67
C HIS A 189 20.38 -4.86 -8.59
N LEU A 190 20.73 -4.36 -7.40
CA LEU A 190 19.77 -4.09 -6.34
C LEU A 190 19.26 -2.64 -6.45
N VAL A 191 18.02 -2.45 -6.04
CA VAL A 191 17.31 -1.17 -6.08
C VAL A 191 17.68 -0.37 -4.83
N PHE A 192 18.21 0.83 -5.03
CA PHE A 192 18.42 1.82 -3.99
C PHE A 192 17.09 2.41 -3.48
N ASP A 193 17.10 2.96 -2.27
CA ASP A 193 15.90 3.54 -1.67
C ASP A 193 15.37 4.71 -2.50
N GLY A 194 16.24 5.62 -2.92
CA GLY A 194 15.84 6.79 -3.71
C GLY A 194 16.98 7.72 -4.09
N ILE A 195 16.61 8.92 -4.53
CA ILE A 195 17.49 10.01 -4.93
C ILE A 195 17.01 11.32 -4.28
N MET A 196 17.94 12.08 -3.72
CA MET A 196 17.69 13.36 -3.06
C MET A 196 18.57 14.43 -3.69
N GLY A 197 17.97 15.43 -4.34
CA GLY A 197 18.72 16.54 -4.96
C GLY A 197 19.82 16.07 -5.91
N GLY A 198 19.56 15.01 -6.70
CA GLY A 198 20.52 14.40 -7.62
C GLY A 198 21.51 13.41 -6.98
N SER A 199 21.48 13.21 -5.66
CA SER A 199 22.36 12.29 -4.94
C SER A 199 21.63 11.00 -4.53
N LEU A 200 22.19 9.84 -4.88
CA LEU A 200 21.58 8.53 -4.57
C LEU A 200 21.64 8.22 -3.07
N VAL A 201 20.49 7.81 -2.50
CA VAL A 201 20.38 7.22 -1.17
C VAL A 201 20.52 5.71 -1.31
N ARG A 202 21.75 5.23 -1.15
CA ARG A 202 22.15 3.84 -1.46
C ARG A 202 21.68 2.77 -0.48
N ALA A 203 20.77 3.10 0.44
CA ALA A 203 20.18 2.10 1.33
C ALA A 203 19.40 1.07 0.49
N GLN A 204 19.53 -0.21 0.83
CA GLN A 204 18.84 -1.29 0.13
C GLN A 204 17.87 -1.96 1.09
N TYR A 205 16.60 -1.94 0.72
CA TYR A 205 15.54 -2.57 1.48
C TYR A 205 14.81 -3.62 0.64
N THR A 206 14.40 -4.71 1.28
CA THR A 206 13.72 -5.83 0.61
C THR A 206 12.46 -5.41 -0.13
N TYR A 207 11.70 -4.47 0.43
CA TYR A 207 10.46 -4.02 -0.17
C TYR A 207 10.68 -3.12 -1.40
N CYS A 208 11.79 -2.38 -1.49
CA CYS A 208 12.16 -1.68 -2.73
C CYS A 208 12.36 -2.68 -3.88
N GLN A 209 13.02 -3.81 -3.59
CA GLN A 209 13.20 -4.88 -4.58
C GLN A 209 11.85 -5.48 -4.98
N GLY A 210 11.02 -5.79 -3.98
CA GLY A 210 9.72 -6.42 -4.19
C GLY A 210 8.76 -5.58 -5.04
N VAL A 211 8.74 -4.25 -4.86
CA VAL A 211 7.85 -3.38 -5.64
C VAL A 211 8.33 -3.21 -7.08
N VAL A 212 9.64 -3.21 -7.32
CA VAL A 212 10.20 -3.19 -8.68
C VAL A 212 9.88 -4.49 -9.40
N LEU A 213 10.15 -5.63 -8.78
CA LEU A 213 9.71 -6.93 -9.31
C LEU A 213 8.20 -6.95 -9.59
N GLY A 214 7.41 -6.35 -8.70
CA GLY A 214 5.96 -6.22 -8.85
C GLY A 214 5.57 -5.41 -10.09
N VAL A 215 6.14 -4.23 -10.31
CA VAL A 215 5.78 -3.40 -11.47
C VAL A 215 6.24 -4.05 -12.77
N GLU A 216 7.47 -4.57 -12.83
CA GLU A 216 7.98 -5.27 -14.02
C GLU A 216 7.11 -6.46 -14.40
N THR A 217 6.67 -7.24 -13.40
CA THR A 217 5.75 -8.38 -13.63
C THR A 217 4.40 -7.91 -14.16
N GLU A 218 3.85 -6.81 -13.64
CA GLU A 218 2.57 -6.28 -14.12
C GLU A 218 2.67 -5.73 -15.54
N LEU A 219 3.76 -5.06 -15.89
CA LEU A 219 4.00 -4.53 -17.23
C LEU A 219 4.22 -5.65 -18.24
N ALA A 220 5.03 -6.65 -17.91
CA ALA A 220 5.29 -7.80 -18.78
C ALA A 220 4.03 -8.64 -19.10
N ALA A 221 3.02 -8.59 -18.23
CA ALA A 221 1.78 -9.36 -18.39
C ALA A 221 0.67 -8.62 -19.16
N ARG A 222 0.92 -7.42 -19.71
CA ARG A 222 -0.08 -6.55 -20.37
C ARG A 222 0.30 -6.22 -21.81
#